data_AF-A0A562IZN2-F1
#
_entry.id   AF-A0A562IZN2-F1
#
_cell.length_a   1.000
_cell.length_b   1.000
_cell.length_c   1.000
_cell.angle_alpha   90.00
_cell.angle_beta   90.00
_cell.angle_gamma   90.00
#
_symmetry.space_group_name_H-M   'P 1'
#
loop_
_entity.id
_entity.type
_entity.pdbx_description
1 polymer ?
#
loop_
_entity_poly.entity_id
_entity_poly.type
_entity_poly.pdbx_seq_one_letter_code
_entity_poly.pdbx_strand_id
1 'polypeptide(L)' 'MNAKGIINSTRRLLGAKQLGSSALIAKAELDGRNTLAQAQLWLERTERPTDETELNHYRMVSDATESLKRVLKGEKPC' A
#
# COMPACT_ATOMS: atom_id res chain seq x y z
N MET A 1 -2.82 -11.93 0.01
CA MET A 1 -2.49 -10.55 -0.44
C MET A 1 -1.15 -10.57 -1.16
N ASN A 2 -0.86 -9.60 -2.05
CA ASN A 2 0.42 -9.49 -2.75
C ASN A 2 1.01 -8.07 -2.57
N ALA A 3 2.20 -7.99 -1.96
CA ALA A 3 2.91 -6.74 -1.75
C ALA A 3 3.15 -5.92 -3.03
N LYS A 4 3.35 -6.58 -4.19
CA LYS A 4 3.57 -5.90 -5.48
C LYS A 4 2.37 -5.03 -5.88
N GLY A 5 1.14 -5.47 -5.59
CA GLY A 5 -0.07 -4.69 -5.87
C GLY A 5 -0.09 -3.38 -5.06
N ILE A 6 0.25 -3.48 -3.78
CA ILE A 6 0.30 -2.34 -2.84
C ILE A 6 1.41 -1.35 -3.25
N ILE A 7 2.59 -1.87 -3.61
CA ILE A 7 3.72 -1.07 -4.10
C ILE A 7 3.35 -0.33 -5.38
N ASN A 8 2.66 -1.00 -6.31
CA ASN A 8 2.23 -0.37 -7.56
C ASN A 8 1.18 0.73 -7.33
N SER A 9 0.22 0.53 -6.43
CA SER A 9 -0.73 1.58 -6.04
C SER A 9 -0.01 2.78 -5.43
N THR A 10 1.00 2.53 -4.57
CA THR A 10 1.84 3.59 -3.99
C THR A 10 2.59 4.39 -5.06
N ARG A 11 3.24 3.72 -6.00
CA ARG A 11 3.97 4.35 -7.12
C ARG A 11 3.05 5.16 -8.02
N ARG A 12 1.85 4.66 -8.33
CA ARG A 12 0.86 5.39 -9.13
C ARG A 12 0.41 6.67 -8.44
N LEU A 13 0.17 6.62 -7.14
CA LEU A 13 -0.19 7.81 -6.36
C LEU A 13 0.94 8.84 -6.34
N LEU A 14 2.18 8.41 -6.09
CA LEU A 14 3.35 9.30 -6.14
C LEU A 14 3.54 9.92 -7.53
N GLY A 15 3.44 9.11 -8.59
CA GLY A 15 3.53 9.59 -9.97
C GLY A 15 2.41 10.59 -10.31
N ALA A 16 1.17 10.32 -9.89
CA ALA A 16 0.06 11.26 -10.08
C ALA A 16 0.30 12.60 -9.36
N LYS A 17 0.84 12.56 -8.12
CA LYS A 17 1.22 13.76 -7.36
C LYS A 17 2.35 14.54 -8.04
N GLN A 18 3.35 13.85 -8.60
CA GLN A 18 4.44 14.48 -9.34
C GLN A 18 3.95 15.16 -10.64
N LEU A 19 2.97 14.57 -11.32
CA LEU A 19 2.36 15.14 -12.52
C LEU A 19 1.43 16.33 -12.21
N GLY A 20 0.96 16.48 -10.97
CA GLY A 20 0.13 17.62 -10.55
C GLY A 20 -1.30 17.63 -11.09
N SER A 21 -1.74 16.59 -11.81
CA SER A 21 -3.10 16.50 -12.34
C SER A 21 -4.08 16.09 -11.25
N SER A 22 -5.02 16.99 -10.91
CA SER A 22 -6.04 16.75 -9.88
C SER A 22 -6.90 15.52 -10.16
N ALA A 23 -7.27 15.28 -11.42
CA ALA A 23 -8.04 14.10 -11.82
C ALA A 23 -7.26 12.79 -11.63
N LEU A 24 -5.97 12.77 -12.00
CA LEU A 24 -5.11 11.60 -11.80
C LEU A 24 -4.85 11.34 -10.32
N ILE A 25 -4.65 12.39 -9.53
CA ILE A 25 -4.47 12.29 -8.09
C ILE A 25 -5.72 11.71 -7.43
N ALA A 26 -6.90 12.26 -7.72
CA ALA A 26 -8.16 11.77 -7.15
C ALA A 26 -8.42 10.29 -7.48
N LYS A 27 -8.16 9.88 -8.72
CA LYS A 27 -8.26 8.46 -9.12
C LYS A 27 -7.25 7.59 -8.38
N ALA A 28 -5.98 7.99 -8.33
CA ALA A 28 -4.94 7.22 -7.67
C ALA A 28 -5.14 7.13 -6.15
N GLU A 29 -5.73 8.16 -5.53
CA GLU A 29 -6.12 8.14 -4.12
C GLU A 29 -7.27 7.17 -3.87
N LEU A 30 -8.30 7.16 -4.71
CA LEU A 30 -9.39 6.20 -4.59
C LEU A 30 -8.89 4.75 -4.72
N ASP A 31 -8.11 4.48 -5.76
CA ASP A 31 -7.50 3.16 -5.97
C ASP A 31 -6.57 2.78 -4.81
N GLY A 32 -5.80 3.74 -4.30
CA GLY A 32 -4.94 3.60 -3.14
C GLY A 32 -5.71 3.26 -1.86
N ARG A 33 -6.82 3.97 -1.58
CA ARG A 33 -7.68 3.71 -0.40
C ARG A 33 -8.30 2.32 -0.46
N ASN A 34 -8.78 1.90 -1.63
CA ASN A 34 -9.31 0.55 -1.84
C ASN A 34 -8.25 -0.53 -1.61
N THR A 35 -7.04 -0.32 -2.15
CA THR A 35 -5.90 -1.23 -1.95
C THR A 35 -5.51 -1.30 -0.47
N LEU A 36 -5.47 -0.15 0.23
CA LEU A 36 -5.15 -0.05 1.64
C LEU A 36 -6.16 -0.82 2.49
N ALA A 37 -7.46 -0.63 2.25
CA ALA A 37 -8.52 -1.33 2.98
C ALA A 37 -8.40 -2.85 2.84
N GLN A 38 -8.13 -3.36 1.63
CA GLN A 38 -7.92 -4.79 1.40
C GLN A 38 -6.66 -5.31 2.10
N ALA A 39 -5.58 -4.52 2.14
CA ALA A 39 -4.33 -4.91 2.77
C ALA A 39 -4.45 -4.96 4.30
N GLN A 40 -5.11 -3.97 4.90
CA GLN A 40 -5.41 -3.94 6.32
C GLN A 40 -6.30 -5.12 6.73
N LEU A 41 -7.36 -5.38 5.97
CA LEU A 41 -8.24 -6.53 6.22
C LEU A 41 -7.48 -7.86 6.14
N TRP A 42 -6.54 -7.97 5.20
CA TRP A 42 -5.69 -9.16 5.11
C TRP A 42 -4.77 -9.29 6.32
N LEU A 43 -4.12 -8.22 6.77
CA LEU A 43 -3.26 -8.23 7.97
C LEU A 43 -4.04 -8.55 9.25
N GLU A 44 -5.25 -8.03 9.39
CA GLU A 44 -6.13 -8.31 10.54
C GLU A 44 -6.56 -9.79 10.60
N ARG A 45 -6.78 -10.42 9.44
CA ARG A 45 -7.23 -11.81 9.34
C ARG A 45 -6.09 -12.83 9.30
N THR A 46 -4.88 -12.40 8.98
CA THR A 46 -3.74 -13.28 8.81
C THR A 46 -2.97 -13.32 10.12
N GLU A 47 -2.99 -14.47 10.78
CA GLU A 47 -2.09 -14.71 11.91
C GLU A 47 -0.65 -14.54 11.47
N ARG A 48 0.16 -13.86 12.29
CA ARG A 48 1.56 -13.62 11.98
C ARG A 48 2.30 -14.96 11.89
N PRO A 49 2.86 -15.35 10.72
CA PRO A 49 3.52 -16.63 10.57
C PRO A 49 4.78 -16.76 11.41
N THR A 50 5.11 -17.99 11.80
CA THR A 50 6.38 -18.36 12.45
C THR A 50 7.42 -18.87 11.47
N ASP A 51 6.99 -19.41 10.32
CA ASP A 51 7.89 -19.78 9.23
C ASP A 51 8.59 -18.54 8.67
N GLU A 52 9.90 -18.63 8.42
CA GLU A 52 10.71 -17.49 8.03
C GLU A 52 10.33 -16.94 6.64
N THR A 53 9.98 -17.82 5.71
CA THR A 53 9.60 -17.42 4.34
C THR A 53 8.24 -16.72 4.35
N GLU A 54 7.27 -17.28 5.07
CA GLU A 54 5.95 -16.68 5.22
C GLU A 54 6.00 -15.40 6.04
N LEU A 55 6.84 -15.34 7.08
CA LEU A 55 7.09 -14.14 7.87
C LEU A 55 7.70 -13.04 7.01
N ASN A 56 8.63 -13.37 6.11
CA ASN A 56 9.19 -12.39 5.17
C ASN A 56 8.11 -11.82 4.25
N HIS A 57 7.24 -12.68 3.68
CA HIS A 57 6.13 -12.20 2.87
C HIS A 57 5.14 -11.34 3.67
N TYR A 58 4.80 -11.77 4.89
CA TYR A 58 3.94 -11.00 5.80
C TYR A 58 4.53 -9.61 6.09
N ARG A 59 5.84 -9.53 6.38
CA ARG A 59 6.57 -8.27 6.57
C ARG A 59 6.51 -7.39 5.33
N MET A 60 6.78 -7.94 4.14
CA MET A 60 6.70 -7.19 2.89
C MET A 60 5.31 -6.59 2.65
N VAL A 61 4.23 -7.33 2.97
CA VAL A 61 2.86 -6.81 2.87
C VAL A 61 2.62 -5.72 3.92
N SER A 62 3.05 -5.94 5.17
CA SER A 62 2.95 -4.96 6.25
C SER A 62 3.65 -3.65 5.91
N ASP A 63 4.91 -3.71 5.47
CA ASP A 63 5.72 -2.54 5.15
C ASP A 63 5.17 -1.77 3.95
N ALA A 64 4.72 -2.50 2.91
CA ALA A 64 4.06 -1.88 1.76
C ALA A 64 2.73 -1.19 2.16
N THR A 65 1.98 -1.81 3.08
CA THR A 65 0.71 -1.26 3.58
C THR A 65 0.92 0.04 4.33
N GLU A 66 1.89 0.08 5.25
CA GLU A 66 2.22 1.30 5.99
C GLU A 66 2.78 2.38 5.05
N SER A 67 3.59 2.01 4.05
CA SER A 67 4.08 2.96 3.05
C SER A 67 2.94 3.60 2.26
N LEU A 68 1.97 2.81 1.78
CA LEU A 68 0.80 3.33 1.06
C LEU A 68 -0.04 4.26 1.95
N LYS A 69 -0.27 3.88 3.20
CA LYS A 69 -1.00 4.67 4.20
C LYS A 69 -0.34 6.02 4.45
N ARG A 70 1.00 6.06 4.57
CA ARG A 70 1.77 7.32 4.69
C ARG A 70 1.58 8.22 3.47
N VAL A 71 1.76 7.66 2.27
CA VAL A 71 1.60 8.46 1.04
C VAL A 71 0.17 9.01 0.90
N LEU A 72 -0.85 8.24 1.27
CA LEU A 72 -2.25 8.70 1.30
C LEU A 72 -2.49 9.84 2.32
N LYS A 73 -1.74 9.87 3.42
CA LYS A 73 -1.74 10.98 4.39
C LYS A 73 -0.90 12.19 3.95
N GLY A 74 -0.20 12.09 2.82
CA GLY A 74 0.73 13.12 2.35
C GLY A 74 2.12 13.04 2.99
N GLU A 75 2.43 11.96 3.70
CA GLU A 75 3.74 11.71 4.30
C GLU A 75 4.69 11.05 3.29
N LYS A 76 6.01 11.11 3.56
CA LYS A 76 7.01 10.40 2.76
C LYS A 76 6.90 8.88 2.99
N PRO A 77 7.07 8.04 1.95
CA PRO A 77 7.18 6.59 2.12
C PRO A 77 8.47 6.24 2.88
N CYS A 78 8.44 5.13 3.62
CA CYS A 78 9.58 4.59 4.37
C CYS A 78 10.64 3.99 3.45
#